data_AF-A0A2V4C7E1-F1
#
_entry.id   AF-A0A2V4C7E1-F1
#
_cell.length_a   1.000
_cell.length_b   1.000
_cell.length_c   1.000
_cell.angle_alpha   90.00
_cell.angle_beta   90.00
_cell.angle_gamma   90.00
#
_symmetry.space_group_name_H-M   'P 1'
#
loop_
_entity.id
_entity.type
_entity.pdbx_description
1 polymer ?
#
loop_
_entity_poly.entity_id
_entity_poly.type
_entity_poly.pdbx_seq_one_letter_code
_entity_poly.pdbx_strand_id
1 'polypeptide(L)'
;MNNDAKELIGMLIVLTVIIAGVQWFLVRFTHWSVALGVTGLIAFFIGFLYVSLKHATPNGGSNGPDSSEYITPMFVIFASLLCGLALVCHLTQNRVPKKAYLIPLALILMFAILRYVYVYIADATFYHAQFSSCKIELVDETGGTSVVEQISFQNPSNGYTTDIRPDFKEEPYPHIVRFADKIIFRNYSAKAGQSFTKEFPFDYNLLKEKKGVRIGFVFWLHQKIVLPMKIVLKPYNVVELYIDNHFVKQYQLNSEDFRNKNI
;
A
#
# COMPACT_ATOMS: atom_id res chain seq x y z
N MET A 1 -21.87 -5.87 -13.22
CA MET A 1 -21.95 -5.26 -11.88
C MET A 1 -21.63 -6.38 -10.89
N ASN A 2 -20.52 -6.27 -10.16
CA ASN A 2 -19.97 -7.34 -9.30
C ASN A 2 -21.01 -7.77 -8.25
N ASN A 3 -21.13 -9.07 -7.93
CA ASN A 3 -22.12 -9.55 -6.96
C ASN A 3 -21.96 -8.86 -5.60
N ASP A 4 -20.72 -8.61 -5.17
CA ASP A 4 -20.40 -7.85 -3.95
C ASP A 4 -21.00 -6.44 -3.93
N ALA A 5 -21.05 -5.76 -5.09
CA ALA A 5 -21.63 -4.43 -5.18
C ALA A 5 -23.16 -4.47 -5.05
N LYS A 6 -23.80 -5.50 -5.60
CA LYS A 6 -25.25 -5.70 -5.45
C LYS A 6 -25.62 -6.01 -4.00
N GLU A 7 -24.85 -6.85 -3.32
CA GLU A 7 -25.05 -7.18 -1.91
C GLU A 7 -24.85 -5.97 -1.01
N LEU A 8 -23.78 -5.19 -1.22
CA LEU A 8 -23.52 -3.95 -0.48
C LEU A 8 -24.67 -2.94 -0.67
N ILE A 9 -25.14 -2.74 -1.90
CA ILE A 9 -26.28 -1.85 -2.18
C ILE A 9 -27.55 -2.34 -1.48
N GLY A 10 -27.82 -3.65 -1.51
CA GLY A 10 -28.96 -4.24 -0.80
C GLY A 10 -28.90 -4.01 0.71
N MET A 11 -27.73 -4.24 1.33
CA MET A 11 -27.51 -3.97 2.75
C MET A 11 -27.68 -2.49 3.09
N LEU A 12 -27.15 -1.58 2.26
CA LEU A 12 -27.31 -0.14 2.40
C LEU A 12 -28.77 0.29 2.40
N ILE A 13 -29.58 -0.26 1.49
CA ILE A 13 -31.02 0.05 1.40
C ILE A 13 -31.73 -0.40 2.69
N VAL A 14 -31.52 -1.64 3.12
CA VAL A 14 -32.14 -2.19 4.34
C VAL A 14 -31.74 -1.37 5.56
N LEU A 15 -30.46 -1.05 5.71
CA LEU A 15 -29.94 -0.25 6.82
C LEU A 15 -30.56 1.15 6.82
N THR A 16 -30.69 1.77 5.65
CA THR A 16 -31.29 3.10 5.48
C THR A 16 -32.76 3.10 5.91
N VAL A 17 -33.52 2.08 5.54
CA VAL A 17 -34.94 1.95 5.94
C VAL A 17 -35.07 1.78 7.46
N ILE A 18 -34.24 0.94 8.08
CA ILE A 18 -34.24 0.73 9.53
C ILE A 18 -33.91 2.04 10.25
N ILE A 19 -32.83 2.72 9.84
CA ILE A 19 -32.42 3.99 10.45
C ILE A 19 -33.50 5.06 10.27
N ALA A 20 -34.11 5.15 9.08
CA ALA A 20 -35.22 6.07 8.82
C ALA A 20 -36.42 5.78 9.73
N GLY A 21 -36.79 4.52 9.94
CA GLY A 21 -37.88 4.13 10.85
C GLY A 21 -37.61 4.55 12.30
N VAL A 22 -36.39 4.29 12.80
CA VAL A 22 -35.97 4.70 14.15
C VAL A 22 -35.94 6.23 14.28
N GLN A 23 -35.38 6.93 13.29
CA GLN A 23 -35.35 8.40 13.27
C GLN A 23 -36.75 9.01 13.23
N TRP A 24 -37.62 8.49 12.37
CA TRP A 24 -39.01 8.94 12.29
C TRP A 24 -39.74 8.80 13.64
N PHE A 25 -39.57 7.65 14.30
CA PHE A 25 -40.15 7.41 15.61
C PHE A 25 -39.62 8.41 16.64
N LEU A 26 -38.30 8.60 16.73
CA LEU A 26 -37.68 9.50 17.70
C LEU A 26 -38.04 10.98 17.49
N VAL A 27 -38.09 11.44 16.24
CA VAL A 27 -38.46 12.83 15.90
C VAL A 27 -39.90 13.16 16.29
N ARG A 28 -40.77 12.16 16.45
CA ARG A 28 -42.16 12.36 16.92
C ARG A 28 -42.23 12.71 18.41
N PHE A 29 -41.28 12.25 19.21
CA PHE A 29 -41.29 12.40 20.67
C PHE A 29 -40.18 13.30 21.20
N THR A 30 -39.21 13.69 20.37
CA THR A 30 -38.04 14.46 20.77
C THR A 30 -37.64 15.50 19.73
N HIS A 31 -36.82 16.47 20.13
CA HIS A 31 -36.24 17.44 19.20
C HIS A 31 -35.31 16.73 18.20
N TRP A 32 -35.30 17.18 16.94
CA TRP A 32 -34.56 16.55 15.83
C TRP A 32 -33.08 16.31 16.13
N SER A 33 -32.45 17.20 16.91
CA SER A 33 -31.04 17.07 17.30
C SER A 33 -30.80 15.90 18.25
N VAL A 34 -31.73 15.63 19.17
CA VAL A 34 -31.67 14.49 20.09
C VAL A 34 -31.89 13.19 19.33
N ALA A 35 -32.89 13.17 18.44
CA ALA A 35 -33.14 12.02 17.57
C ALA A 35 -31.92 11.67 16.70
N LEU A 36 -31.25 12.67 16.12
CA LEU A 36 -30.05 12.48 15.31
C LEU A 36 -28.87 11.97 16.16
N GLY A 37 -28.66 12.55 17.34
CA GLY A 37 -27.61 12.11 18.27
C GLY A 37 -27.79 10.67 18.74
N VAL A 38 -29.01 10.30 19.16
CA VAL A 38 -29.34 8.95 19.63
C VAL A 38 -29.23 7.93 18.50
N THR A 39 -29.76 8.23 17.30
CA THR A 39 -29.62 7.33 16.16
C THR A 39 -28.18 7.17 15.70
N GLY A 40 -27.38 8.24 15.72
CA GLY A 40 -25.95 8.15 15.44
C GLY A 40 -25.20 7.28 16.44
N LEU A 41 -25.50 7.41 17.74
CA LEU A 41 -24.88 6.61 18.78
C LEU A 41 -25.25 5.13 18.67
N ILE A 42 -26.53 4.82 18.46
CA ILE A 42 -26.99 3.43 18.23
C ILE A 42 -26.29 2.84 17.01
N ALA A 43 -26.23 3.60 15.91
CA ALA A 43 -25.61 3.12 14.69
C ALA A 43 -24.10 2.90 14.85
N PHE A 44 -23.41 3.77 15.59
CA PHE A 44 -22.01 3.59 15.98
C PHE A 44 -21.80 2.30 16.78
N PHE A 45 -22.63 2.04 17.80
CA PHE A 45 -22.54 0.82 18.61
C PHE A 45 -22.79 -0.44 17.78
N ILE A 46 -23.76 -0.43 16.86
CA ILE A 46 -24.02 -1.55 15.95
C ILE A 46 -22.81 -1.80 15.04
N GLY A 47 -22.24 -0.75 14.45
CA GLY A 47 -21.04 -0.86 13.62
C GLY A 47 -19.85 -1.39 14.39
N PHE A 48 -19.65 -0.92 15.61
CA PHE A 48 -18.60 -1.39 16.50
C PHE A 48 -18.77 -2.88 16.85
N LEU A 49 -19.97 -3.29 17.26
CA LEU A 49 -20.28 -4.68 17.59
C LEU A 49 -20.11 -5.60 16.37
N TYR A 50 -20.54 -5.16 15.19
CA TYR A 50 -20.37 -5.93 13.96
C TYR A 50 -18.90 -6.27 13.69
N VAL A 51 -18.01 -5.28 13.76
CA VAL A 51 -16.57 -5.48 13.54
C VAL A 51 -15.96 -6.35 14.64
N SER A 52 -16.32 -6.10 15.90
CA SER A 52 -15.83 -6.88 17.03
C SER A 52 -16.27 -8.34 16.98
N LEU A 53 -17.53 -8.61 16.60
CA LEU A 53 -18.06 -9.97 16.43
C LEU A 53 -17.43 -10.69 15.24
N LYS A 54 -17.17 -9.98 14.13
CA LYS A 54 -16.49 -10.56 12.96
C LYS A 54 -15.09 -11.11 13.31
N HIS A 55 -14.44 -10.52 14.31
CA HIS A 55 -13.10 -10.90 14.76
C HIS A 55 -13.12 -11.71 16.07
N ALA A 56 -14.30 -12.06 16.58
CA ALA A 56 -14.41 -12.93 17.74
C ALA A 56 -14.09 -14.37 17.34
N THR A 57 -12.89 -14.85 17.68
CA THR A 57 -12.53 -16.26 17.51
C THR A 57 -13.14 -17.12 18.62
N PRO A 58 -13.62 -18.34 18.34
CA PRO A 58 -14.23 -19.23 19.34
C PRO A 58 -13.34 -19.51 20.56
N ASN A 59 -12.02 -19.46 20.37
CA ASN A 59 -11.03 -19.80 21.41
C ASN A 59 -10.36 -18.57 22.06
N GLY A 60 -10.86 -17.35 21.80
CA GLY A 60 -10.32 -16.12 22.41
C GLY A 60 -8.91 -15.70 21.96
N GLY A 61 -8.29 -16.40 21.01
CA GLY A 61 -6.94 -16.11 20.48
C GLY A 61 -6.88 -15.04 19.40
N SER A 62 -7.92 -14.21 19.26
CA SER A 62 -7.95 -13.14 18.26
C SER A 62 -7.06 -11.97 18.70
N ASN A 63 -6.24 -11.46 17.78
CA ASN A 63 -5.49 -10.21 17.97
C ASN A 63 -6.39 -8.96 17.98
N GLY A 64 -7.72 -9.15 17.94
CA GLY A 64 -8.69 -8.10 17.81
C GLY A 64 -8.75 -7.53 16.39
N PRO A 65 -9.79 -6.74 16.08
CA PRO A 65 -9.89 -6.03 14.83
C PRO A 65 -8.85 -4.91 14.74
N ASP A 66 -8.22 -4.75 13.59
CA ASP A 66 -7.42 -3.56 13.33
C ASP A 66 -8.31 -2.31 13.22
N SER A 67 -7.79 -1.16 13.62
CA SER A 67 -8.48 0.13 13.57
C SER A 67 -9.02 0.47 12.17
N SER A 68 -8.33 0.00 11.13
CA SER A 68 -8.72 0.16 9.72
C SER A 68 -10.02 -0.53 9.35
N GLU A 69 -10.37 -1.61 10.04
CA GLU A 69 -11.54 -2.43 9.73
C GLU A 69 -12.85 -1.77 10.14
N TYR A 70 -12.80 -0.81 11.07
CA TYR A 70 -13.95 -0.01 11.48
C TYR A 70 -14.32 1.07 10.47
N ILE A 71 -13.39 1.49 9.61
CA ILE A 71 -13.57 2.65 8.74
C ILE A 71 -14.69 2.43 7.72
N THR A 72 -14.68 1.29 7.01
CA THR A 72 -15.67 1.02 5.95
C THR A 72 -17.09 0.81 6.50
N PRO A 73 -17.31 -0.01 7.55
CA PRO A 73 -18.61 -0.15 8.19
C PRO A 73 -19.16 1.19 8.73
N MET A 74 -18.31 2.00 9.36
CA MET A 74 -18.72 3.32 9.86
C MET A 74 -19.14 4.25 8.72
N PHE A 75 -18.39 4.26 7.61
CA PHE A 75 -18.75 5.05 6.43
C PHE A 75 -20.13 4.66 5.87
N VAL A 76 -20.40 3.37 5.75
CA VAL A 76 -21.71 2.82 5.31
C VAL A 76 -22.82 3.27 6.25
N ILE A 77 -22.60 3.15 7.56
CA ILE A 77 -23.58 3.53 8.58
C ILE A 77 -23.91 5.03 8.52
N PHE A 78 -22.91 5.90 8.46
CA PHE A 78 -23.15 7.35 8.39
C PHE A 78 -23.77 7.78 7.06
N ALA A 79 -23.43 7.12 5.95
CA ALA A 79 -24.10 7.33 4.67
C ALA A 79 -25.60 6.94 4.75
N SER A 80 -25.92 5.78 5.31
CA SER A 80 -27.31 5.38 5.55
C SER A 80 -28.05 6.32 6.51
N LEU A 81 -27.36 6.89 7.50
CA LEU A 81 -27.93 7.86 8.42
C LEU A 81 -28.26 9.19 7.73
N LEU A 82 -27.40 9.65 6.82
CA LEU A 82 -27.67 10.82 5.97
C LEU A 82 -28.88 10.58 5.05
N CYS A 83 -28.91 9.43 4.38
CA CYS A 83 -30.02 9.05 3.50
C CYS A 83 -31.33 8.87 4.27
N GLY A 84 -31.28 8.24 5.43
CA GLY A 84 -32.43 8.06 6.32
C GLY A 84 -32.98 9.40 6.80
N LEU A 85 -32.11 10.33 7.19
CA LEU A 85 -32.52 11.68 7.59
C LEU A 85 -33.20 12.41 6.44
N ALA A 86 -32.64 12.34 5.23
CA ALA A 86 -33.23 12.95 4.05
C ALA A 86 -34.62 12.37 3.72
N LEU A 87 -34.77 11.05 3.83
CA LEU A 87 -36.02 10.34 3.60
C LEU A 87 -37.08 10.72 4.64
N VAL A 88 -36.73 10.78 5.93
CA VAL A 88 -37.64 11.21 6.99
C VAL A 88 -38.06 12.66 6.81
N CYS A 89 -37.13 13.57 6.49
CA CYS A 89 -37.47 14.97 6.24
C CYS A 89 -38.41 15.14 5.04
N HIS A 90 -38.18 14.37 3.97
CA HIS A 90 -39.03 14.42 2.78
C HIS A 90 -40.44 13.90 3.07
N LEU A 91 -40.56 12.74 3.74
CA LEU A 91 -41.85 12.09 3.99
C LEU A 91 -42.69 12.79 5.06
N THR A 92 -42.05 13.36 6.09
CA THR A 92 -42.78 14.02 7.19
C THR A 92 -43.07 15.49 6.93
N GLN A 93 -42.55 16.06 5.83
CA GLN A 93 -42.56 17.50 5.55
C GLN A 93 -42.00 18.34 6.72
N ASN A 94 -41.27 17.72 7.65
CA ASN A 94 -40.68 18.40 8.79
C ASN A 94 -39.60 19.37 8.30
N ARG A 95 -39.72 20.64 8.70
CA ARG A 95 -38.72 21.67 8.43
C ARG A 95 -37.51 21.48 9.34
N VAL A 96 -36.73 20.43 9.11
CA VAL A 96 -35.44 20.25 9.76
C VAL A 96 -34.48 21.31 9.20
N PRO A 97 -33.74 22.04 10.05
CA PRO A 97 -32.82 23.06 9.58
C PRO A 97 -31.76 22.43 8.68
N LYS A 98 -31.36 23.14 7.60
CA LYS A 98 -30.30 22.69 6.67
C LYS A 98 -29.00 22.29 7.40
N LYS A 99 -28.75 22.88 8.58
CA LYS A 99 -27.62 22.57 9.44
C LYS A 99 -27.61 21.11 9.96
N ALA A 100 -28.76 20.43 10.04
CA ALA A 100 -28.83 19.05 10.50
C ALA A 100 -28.12 18.06 9.56
N TYR A 101 -28.08 18.36 8.25
CA TYR A 101 -27.36 17.56 7.26
C TYR A 101 -25.85 17.75 7.32
N LEU A 102 -25.37 18.88 7.84
CA LEU A 102 -23.93 19.17 7.94
C LEU A 102 -23.21 18.20 8.88
N ILE A 103 -23.89 17.75 9.94
CA ILE A 103 -23.30 16.86 10.95
C ILE A 103 -22.93 15.50 10.34
N PRO A 104 -23.86 14.71 9.76
CA PRO A 104 -23.53 13.44 9.13
C PRO A 104 -22.58 13.62 7.94
N LEU A 105 -22.72 14.70 7.16
CA LEU A 105 -21.80 14.99 6.06
C LEU A 105 -20.36 15.22 6.55
N ALA A 106 -20.19 16.00 7.63
CA ALA A 106 -18.89 16.25 8.24
C ALA A 106 -18.26 14.97 8.81
N LEU A 107 -19.07 14.08 9.40
CA LEU A 107 -18.59 12.78 9.86
C LEU A 107 -18.14 11.90 8.70
N ILE A 108 -18.91 11.80 7.62
CA ILE A 108 -18.53 11.07 6.40
C ILE A 108 -17.20 11.59 5.84
N LEU A 109 -17.07 12.92 5.74
CA LEU A 109 -15.84 13.57 5.27
C LEU A 109 -14.66 13.25 6.20
N MET A 110 -14.86 13.33 7.52
CA MET A 110 -13.85 13.02 8.52
C MET A 110 -13.35 11.58 8.38
N PHE A 111 -14.24 10.59 8.23
CA PHE A 111 -13.86 9.20 8.03
C PHE A 111 -13.14 8.97 6.69
N ALA A 112 -13.54 9.67 5.63
CA ALA A 112 -12.84 9.60 4.34
C ALA A 112 -11.41 10.14 4.44
N ILE A 113 -11.22 11.28 5.13
CA ILE A 113 -9.90 11.88 5.39
C ILE A 113 -9.07 10.94 6.27
N LEU A 114 -9.62 10.43 7.36
CA LEU A 114 -8.94 9.49 8.26
C LEU A 114 -8.50 8.23 7.51
N ARG A 115 -9.34 7.68 6.63
CA ARG A 115 -8.98 6.54 5.78
C ARG A 115 -7.79 6.87 4.88
N TYR A 116 -7.85 8.01 4.21
CA TYR A 116 -6.79 8.45 3.32
C TYR A 116 -5.46 8.60 4.06
N VAL A 117 -5.50 9.27 5.22
CA VAL A 117 -4.33 9.46 6.08
C VAL A 117 -3.80 8.13 6.63
N TYR A 118 -4.67 7.22 7.07
CA TYR A 118 -4.26 5.90 7.57
C TYR A 118 -3.55 5.09 6.50
N VAL A 119 -4.14 4.96 5.31
CA VAL A 119 -3.53 4.23 4.18
C VAL A 119 -2.20 4.87 3.82
N TYR A 120 -2.14 6.20 3.75
CA TYR A 120 -0.91 6.92 3.47
C TYR A 120 0.21 6.63 4.51
N ILE A 121 -0.12 6.62 5.81
CA ILE A 121 0.83 6.31 6.87
C ILE A 121 1.26 4.85 6.82
N ALA A 122 0.33 3.93 6.58
CA ALA A 122 0.61 2.50 6.48
C ALA A 122 1.58 2.22 5.32
N ASP A 123 1.30 2.77 4.14
CA ASP A 123 2.16 2.66 2.97
C ASP A 123 3.53 3.30 3.24
N ALA A 124 3.57 4.53 3.78
CA ALA A 124 4.82 5.21 4.11
C ALA A 124 5.66 4.41 5.13
N THR A 125 5.02 3.81 6.12
CA THR A 125 5.69 2.97 7.13
C THR A 125 6.23 1.69 6.53
N PHE A 126 5.45 1.04 5.67
CA PHE A 126 5.87 -0.13 4.92
C PHE A 126 7.09 0.18 4.04
N TYR A 127 7.02 1.26 3.25
CA TYR A 127 8.12 1.67 2.39
C TYR A 127 9.38 2.03 3.18
N HIS A 128 9.23 2.77 4.28
CA HIS A 128 10.33 3.09 5.18
C HIS A 128 10.97 1.84 5.80
N ALA A 129 10.16 0.83 6.16
CA ALA A 129 10.63 -0.39 6.80
C ALA A 129 11.36 -1.31 5.84
N GLN A 130 10.90 -1.41 4.59
CA GLN A 130 11.35 -2.44 3.64
C GLN A 130 12.31 -1.94 2.55
N PHE A 131 12.33 -0.63 2.25
CA PHE A 131 13.10 -0.12 1.11
C PHE A 131 13.96 1.10 1.44
N SER A 132 15.04 1.25 0.68
CA SER A 132 15.87 2.46 0.65
C SER A 132 15.93 3.02 -0.75
N SER A 133 15.96 4.33 -0.87
CA SER A 133 16.20 4.99 -2.15
C SER A 133 17.69 5.04 -2.44
N CYS A 134 18.05 4.65 -3.65
CA CYS A 134 19.40 4.69 -4.16
C CYS A 134 19.40 5.43 -5.50
N LYS A 135 20.39 6.30 -5.72
CA LYS A 135 20.67 6.79 -7.06
C LYS A 135 21.48 5.72 -7.78
N ILE A 136 20.92 5.10 -8.81
CA ILE A 136 21.60 4.06 -9.58
C ILE A 136 21.95 4.62 -10.96
N GLU A 137 23.24 4.60 -11.29
CA GLU A 137 23.75 4.94 -12.62
C GLU A 137 24.13 3.64 -13.33
N LEU A 138 23.52 3.38 -14.48
CA LEU A 138 23.88 2.26 -15.33
C LEU A 138 24.71 2.76 -16.52
N VAL A 139 25.90 2.20 -16.71
CA VAL A 139 26.78 2.52 -17.83
C VAL A 139 27.01 1.27 -18.65
N ASP A 140 26.71 1.33 -19.94
CA ASP A 140 26.94 0.23 -20.88
C ASP A 140 28.22 0.49 -21.69
N GLU A 141 29.27 -0.29 -21.41
CA GLU A 141 30.56 -0.29 -22.12
C GLU A 141 30.69 -1.52 -23.06
N THR A 142 29.63 -2.29 -23.28
CA THR A 142 29.68 -3.51 -24.10
C THR A 142 29.84 -3.24 -25.60
N GLY A 143 29.62 -2.00 -26.05
CA GLY A 143 29.73 -1.61 -27.46
C GLY A 143 28.64 -2.17 -28.37
N GLY A 144 27.52 -2.67 -27.82
CA GLY A 144 26.40 -3.31 -28.52
C GLY A 144 25.13 -3.41 -27.66
N THR A 145 24.19 -4.31 -28.01
CA THR A 145 22.96 -4.54 -27.21
C THR A 145 23.27 -5.18 -25.87
N SER A 146 22.95 -4.50 -24.75
CA SER A 146 23.05 -5.02 -23.38
C SER A 146 22.50 -6.45 -23.28
N VAL A 147 23.32 -7.34 -22.73
CA VAL A 147 22.96 -8.75 -22.46
C VAL A 147 22.06 -8.86 -21.22
N VAL A 148 22.10 -7.87 -20.33
CA VAL A 148 21.29 -7.81 -19.10
C VAL A 148 19.91 -7.24 -19.44
N GLU A 149 18.86 -7.98 -19.10
CA GLU A 149 17.44 -7.56 -19.19
C GLU A 149 16.96 -6.85 -17.93
N GLN A 150 17.46 -7.30 -16.78
CA GLN A 150 16.95 -6.89 -15.48
C GLN A 150 18.00 -7.18 -14.39
N ILE A 151 18.13 -6.24 -13.47
CA ILE A 151 18.94 -6.36 -12.27
C ILE A 151 17.99 -6.33 -11.08
N SER A 152 18.03 -7.35 -10.23
CA SER A 152 17.15 -7.45 -9.07
C SER A 152 17.94 -7.51 -7.78
N PHE A 153 17.43 -6.87 -6.73
CA PHE A 153 17.95 -6.96 -5.36
C PHE A 153 16.92 -7.69 -4.51
N GLN A 154 17.32 -8.76 -3.85
CA GLN A 154 16.43 -9.60 -3.07
C GLN A 154 16.86 -9.67 -1.61
N ASN A 155 15.87 -9.62 -0.71
CA ASN A 155 16.02 -10.03 0.68
C ASN A 155 15.18 -11.31 0.91
N PRO A 156 15.81 -12.49 0.98
CA PRO A 156 15.14 -13.78 1.19
C PRO A 156 14.41 -13.88 2.52
N SER A 157 14.82 -13.11 3.54
CA SER A 157 14.22 -13.17 4.88
C SER A 157 12.81 -12.54 4.92
N ASN A 158 12.55 -11.53 4.07
CA ASN A 158 11.22 -10.91 3.94
C ASN A 158 10.52 -11.23 2.60
N GLY A 159 11.22 -11.89 1.66
CA GLY A 159 10.68 -12.29 0.36
C GLY A 159 10.52 -11.15 -0.64
N TYR A 160 10.98 -9.94 -0.31
CA TYR A 160 10.86 -8.79 -1.20
C TYR A 160 12.02 -8.74 -2.20
N THR A 161 11.68 -8.35 -3.43
CA THR A 161 12.62 -8.14 -4.54
C THR A 161 12.30 -6.79 -5.20
N THR A 162 13.33 -6.03 -5.52
CA THR A 162 13.22 -4.81 -6.35
C THR A 162 13.94 -5.03 -7.66
N ASP A 163 13.28 -4.69 -8.75
CA ASP A 163 13.78 -4.89 -10.11
C ASP A 163 14.12 -3.54 -10.73
N ILE A 164 15.28 -3.48 -11.38
CA ILE A 164 15.76 -2.33 -12.15
C ILE A 164 15.96 -2.81 -13.58
N ARG A 165 15.31 -2.14 -14.53
CA ARG A 165 15.52 -2.45 -15.94
C ARG A 165 16.58 -1.52 -16.50
N PRO A 166 17.50 -2.04 -17.32
CA PRO A 166 18.56 -1.25 -17.95
C PRO A 166 18.05 -0.35 -19.09
N ASP A 167 16.76 -0.03 -19.16
CA ASP A 167 16.23 0.93 -20.13
C ASP A 167 16.54 2.36 -19.66
N PHE A 168 17.18 3.16 -20.52
CA PHE A 168 17.64 4.53 -20.27
C PHE A 168 16.52 5.56 -19.97
N LYS A 169 15.28 5.10 -19.81
CA LYS A 169 14.10 5.91 -19.48
C LYS A 169 13.59 5.73 -18.05
N GLU A 170 14.16 4.83 -17.24
CA GLU A 170 13.73 4.65 -15.85
C GLU A 170 14.23 5.77 -14.92
N GLU A 171 13.46 6.02 -13.85
CA GLU A 171 13.67 7.11 -12.90
C GLU A 171 15.05 7.03 -12.21
N PRO A 172 15.71 8.18 -11.93
CA PRO A 172 17.06 8.22 -11.37
C PRO A 172 17.19 7.72 -9.92
N TYR A 173 16.09 7.32 -9.26
CA TYR A 173 16.05 6.95 -7.84
C TYR A 173 15.24 5.67 -7.57
N PRO A 174 15.63 4.51 -8.12
CA PRO A 174 14.98 3.26 -7.80
C PRO A 174 15.11 2.92 -6.30
N HIS A 175 14.11 2.19 -5.80
CA HIS A 175 14.15 1.60 -4.47
C HIS A 175 14.95 0.30 -4.50
N ILE A 176 15.81 0.10 -3.50
CA ILE A 176 16.49 -1.16 -3.22
C ILE A 176 15.89 -1.74 -1.94
N VAL A 177 15.66 -3.05 -1.91
CA VAL A 177 15.21 -3.76 -0.70
C VAL A 177 16.25 -3.62 0.42
N ARG A 178 15.81 -3.25 1.62
CA ARG A 178 16.66 -3.18 2.81
C ARG A 178 17.14 -4.56 3.21
N PHE A 179 18.40 -4.64 3.61
CA PHE A 179 19.06 -5.91 3.97
C PHE A 179 19.04 -6.94 2.84
N ALA A 180 19.05 -6.49 1.58
CA ALA A 180 19.25 -7.39 0.45
C ALA A 180 20.59 -8.14 0.61
N ASP A 181 20.56 -9.46 0.49
CA ASP A 181 21.73 -10.32 0.56
C ASP A 181 22.11 -10.92 -0.80
N LYS A 182 21.29 -10.64 -1.83
CA LYS A 182 21.45 -11.12 -3.19
C LYS A 182 21.25 -10.01 -4.22
N ILE A 183 22.10 -10.04 -5.23
CA ILE A 183 21.91 -9.34 -6.50
C ILE A 183 21.76 -10.37 -7.61
N ILE A 184 20.75 -10.18 -8.46
CA ILE A 184 20.33 -11.15 -9.47
C ILE A 184 20.37 -10.46 -10.82
N PHE A 185 20.99 -11.10 -11.81
CA PHE A 185 21.05 -10.63 -13.17
C PHE A 185 20.26 -11.58 -14.07
N ARG A 186 19.21 -11.06 -14.70
CA ARG A 186 18.50 -11.74 -15.78
C ARG A 186 19.10 -11.30 -17.10
N ASN A 187 19.45 -12.25 -17.95
CA ASN A 187 20.23 -12.03 -19.16
C ASN A 187 19.66 -12.77 -20.36
N TYR A 188 19.82 -12.22 -21.56
CA TYR A 188 19.53 -12.93 -22.81
C TYR A 188 20.73 -13.76 -23.28
N SER A 189 20.54 -15.05 -23.57
CA SER A 189 21.54 -15.84 -24.27
C SER A 189 21.43 -15.64 -25.78
N ALA A 190 22.39 -14.91 -26.37
CA ALA A 190 22.49 -14.73 -27.82
C ALA A 190 22.64 -16.06 -28.60
N LYS A 191 23.13 -17.12 -27.95
CA LYS A 191 23.33 -18.45 -28.57
C LYS A 191 22.10 -19.37 -28.50
N ALA A 192 21.19 -19.14 -27.56
CA ALA A 192 20.07 -20.06 -27.28
C ALA A 192 18.68 -19.43 -27.41
N GLY A 193 18.57 -18.10 -27.58
CA GLY A 193 17.29 -17.40 -27.59
C GLY A 193 16.51 -17.51 -26.27
N GLN A 194 17.18 -17.89 -25.18
CA GLN A 194 16.58 -18.12 -23.87
C GLN A 194 17.15 -17.14 -22.85
N SER A 195 16.29 -16.65 -21.96
CA SER A 195 16.69 -15.83 -20.81
C SER A 195 17.25 -16.73 -19.71
N PHE A 196 18.35 -16.31 -19.08
CA PHE A 196 19.00 -17.02 -17.98
C PHE A 196 19.21 -16.09 -16.79
N THR A 197 19.21 -16.65 -15.58
CA THR A 197 19.31 -15.90 -14.34
C THR A 197 20.56 -16.31 -13.56
N LYS A 198 21.34 -15.34 -13.08
CA LYS A 198 22.47 -15.58 -12.19
C LYS A 198 22.32 -14.78 -10.90
N GLU A 199 22.51 -15.44 -9.78
CA GLU A 199 22.45 -14.86 -8.44
C GLU A 199 23.86 -14.74 -7.85
N PHE A 200 24.15 -13.61 -7.21
CA PHE A 200 25.40 -13.38 -6.49
C PHE A 200 25.13 -12.84 -5.09
N PRO A 201 26.00 -13.16 -4.11
CA PRO A 201 25.91 -12.57 -2.79
C PRO A 201 26.20 -11.06 -2.86
N PHE A 202 25.33 -10.29 -2.21
CA PHE A 202 25.35 -8.84 -2.09
C PHE A 202 25.38 -8.46 -0.61
N ASP A 203 26.19 -7.47 -0.23
CA ASP A 203 26.23 -6.97 1.14
C ASP A 203 25.62 -5.58 1.19
N TYR A 204 24.36 -5.51 1.62
CA TYR A 204 23.63 -4.26 1.79
C TYR A 204 24.33 -3.27 2.74
N ASN A 205 25.15 -3.73 3.70
CA ASN A 205 25.82 -2.83 4.64
C ASN A 205 26.82 -1.89 3.96
N LEU A 206 27.35 -2.27 2.80
CA LEU A 206 28.26 -1.45 2.00
C LEU A 206 27.60 -0.16 1.49
N LEU A 207 26.27 -0.15 1.39
CA LEU A 207 25.49 0.98 0.91
C LEU A 207 25.36 2.14 1.92
N LYS A 208 25.76 1.94 3.18
CA LYS A 208 25.74 2.94 4.28
C LYS A 208 24.44 3.76 4.34
N GLU A 209 23.39 3.16 4.89
CA GLU A 209 22.07 3.79 5.04
C GLU A 209 22.13 5.05 5.92
N LYS A 210 21.49 6.14 5.45
CA LYS A 210 21.27 7.38 6.18
C LYS A 210 19.83 7.85 6.08
N LYS A 211 19.44 8.77 6.97
CA LYS A 211 18.12 9.42 6.89
C LYS A 211 18.12 10.42 5.73
N GLY A 212 17.09 10.33 4.92
CA GLY A 212 16.80 11.20 3.80
C GLY A 212 15.72 12.23 4.08
N VAL A 213 15.03 12.64 3.02
CA VAL A 213 13.92 13.60 3.08
C VAL A 213 12.71 12.98 3.76
N ARG A 214 11.83 13.82 4.32
CA ARG A 214 10.57 13.39 4.93
C ARG A 214 9.65 12.72 3.91
N ILE A 215 8.92 11.69 4.34
CA ILE A 215 7.91 11.01 3.51
C ILE A 215 6.60 11.80 3.57
N GLY A 216 6.44 12.73 2.61
CA GLY A 216 5.28 13.62 2.49
C GLY A 216 4.90 14.35 3.78
N PHE A 217 3.64 14.21 4.21
CA PHE A 217 3.09 14.94 5.36
C PHE A 217 3.41 14.30 6.73
N VAL A 218 4.04 13.12 6.76
CA VAL A 218 4.33 12.39 8.00
C VAL A 218 5.65 12.87 8.59
N PHE A 219 5.59 13.76 9.58
CA PHE A 219 6.78 14.48 10.09
C PHE A 219 7.83 13.58 10.75
N TRP A 220 7.44 12.41 11.28
CA TRP A 220 8.36 11.49 11.97
C TRP A 220 9.04 10.49 11.04
N LEU A 221 8.49 10.24 9.84
CA LEU A 221 9.05 9.29 8.87
C LEU A 221 9.97 9.99 7.88
N HIS A 222 11.20 9.49 7.78
CA HIS A 222 12.21 9.99 6.84
C HIS A 222 12.63 8.85 5.93
N GLN A 223 12.56 9.06 4.62
CA GLN A 223 12.98 8.07 3.64
C GLN A 223 14.40 7.60 3.93
N LYS A 224 14.65 6.30 3.85
CA LYS A 224 16.00 5.76 3.96
C LYS A 224 16.71 5.96 2.64
N ILE A 225 17.87 6.60 2.68
CA ILE A 225 18.70 6.85 1.49
C ILE A 225 20.02 6.12 1.70
N VAL A 226 20.53 5.51 0.63
CA VAL A 226 21.84 4.89 0.61
C VAL A 226 22.81 5.66 -0.30
N LEU A 227 24.10 5.30 -0.23
CA LEU A 227 25.11 5.80 -1.14
C LEU A 227 24.75 5.50 -2.60
N PRO A 228 25.10 6.40 -3.53
CA PRO A 228 24.83 6.19 -4.95
C PRO A 228 25.58 4.96 -5.45
N MET A 229 24.93 4.21 -6.32
CA MET A 229 25.46 3.00 -6.92
C MET A 229 25.69 3.23 -8.41
N LYS A 230 26.81 2.74 -8.94
CA LYS A 230 27.07 2.71 -10.37
C LYS A 230 27.33 1.27 -10.80
N ILE A 231 26.59 0.81 -11.79
CA ILE A 231 26.71 -0.52 -12.37
C ILE A 231 27.27 -0.35 -13.79
N VAL A 232 28.44 -0.90 -14.04
CA VAL A 232 29.11 -0.82 -15.34
C VAL A 232 29.02 -2.19 -16.01
N LEU A 233 28.31 -2.25 -17.14
CA LEU A 233 28.23 -3.43 -17.98
C LEU A 233 29.44 -3.44 -18.92
N LYS A 234 30.34 -4.40 -18.73
CA LYS A 234 31.58 -4.54 -19.50
C LYS A 234 31.48 -5.65 -20.54
N PRO A 235 32.33 -5.60 -21.60
CA PRO A 235 32.46 -6.69 -22.56
C PRO A 235 32.72 -8.04 -21.89
N TYR A 236 32.41 -9.13 -22.59
CA TYR A 236 32.58 -10.51 -22.12
C TYR A 236 31.72 -10.89 -20.89
N ASN A 237 30.50 -10.33 -20.80
CA ASN A 237 29.54 -10.64 -19.74
C ASN A 237 30.10 -10.35 -18.34
N VAL A 238 30.82 -9.24 -18.20
CA VAL A 238 31.35 -8.77 -16.92
C VAL A 238 30.51 -7.61 -16.43
N VAL A 239 30.18 -7.59 -15.14
CA VAL A 239 29.51 -6.45 -14.52
C VAL A 239 30.31 -5.98 -13.33
N GLU A 240 30.63 -4.70 -13.29
CA GLU A 240 31.30 -4.07 -12.17
C GLU A 240 30.31 -3.23 -11.37
N LEU A 241 30.43 -3.35 -10.04
CA LEU A 241 29.64 -2.61 -9.08
C LEU A 241 30.55 -1.60 -8.37
N TYR A 242 30.14 -0.34 -8.45
CA TYR A 242 30.74 0.78 -7.74
C TYR A 242 29.71 1.33 -6.75
N ILE A 243 30.16 1.68 -5.54
CA ILE A 243 29.37 2.39 -4.54
C ILE A 243 30.11 3.67 -4.20
N ASP A 244 29.44 4.81 -4.32
CA ASP A 244 30.05 6.14 -4.12
C ASP A 244 31.32 6.32 -4.96
N ASN A 245 31.27 5.88 -6.23
CA ASN A 245 32.39 5.87 -7.18
C ASN A 245 33.60 5.00 -6.79
N HIS A 246 33.51 4.19 -5.74
CA HIS A 246 34.55 3.23 -5.38
C HIS A 246 34.21 1.85 -5.91
N PHE A 247 35.17 1.16 -6.52
CA PHE A 247 34.99 -0.22 -6.98
C PHE A 247 34.76 -1.15 -5.77
N VAL A 248 33.71 -1.95 -5.85
CA VAL A 248 33.32 -2.87 -4.77
C VAL A 248 33.48 -4.32 -5.18
N LYS A 249 32.93 -4.68 -6.34
CA LYS A 249 32.89 -6.08 -6.78
C LYS A 249 32.72 -6.19 -8.29
N GLN A 250 33.25 -7.27 -8.84
CA GLN A 250 33.04 -7.68 -10.22
C GLN A 250 32.28 -9.00 -10.25
N TYR A 251 31.30 -9.10 -11.15
CA TYR A 251 30.47 -10.28 -11.38
C TYR A 251 30.72 -10.83 -12.78
N GLN A 252 30.88 -12.16 -12.88
CA GLN A 252 31.06 -12.85 -14.16
C GLN A 252 29.76 -13.54 -14.58
N LEU A 253 29.07 -12.97 -15.57
CA LEU A 253 27.79 -13.44 -16.10
C LEU A 253 27.94 -14.50 -17.21
N ASN A 254 28.93 -15.41 -17.11
CA ASN A 254 29.19 -16.41 -18.15
C ASN A 254 27.99 -17.37 -18.35
N SER A 255 27.66 -17.71 -19.60
CA SER A 255 26.56 -18.63 -19.93
C SER A 255 26.89 -20.10 -19.70
N GLU A 256 28.17 -20.46 -19.55
CA GLU A 256 28.60 -21.87 -19.49
C GLU A 256 28.13 -22.60 -18.22
N ASP A 257 27.92 -21.88 -17.11
CA ASP A 257 27.36 -22.46 -15.88
C ASP A 257 25.92 -22.96 -16.05
N PHE A 258 25.21 -22.51 -17.09
CA PHE A 258 23.84 -22.96 -17.39
C PHE A 258 23.79 -24.38 -17.98
N ARG A 259 24.91 -24.90 -18.52
CA ARG A 259 24.96 -26.24 -19.11
C ARG A 259 25.01 -27.37 -18.07
N ASN A 260 25.32 -27.08 -16.80
CA ASN A 260 25.54 -28.10 -15.77
C ASN A 260 24.32 -28.40 -14.86
N LYS A 261 23.12 -27.89 -15.17
CA LYS A 261 21.89 -28.21 -14.41
C LYS A 261 20.97 -29.23 -15.07
N ASN A 262 21.40 -29.85 -16.18
CA ASN A 262 20.71 -30.98 -16.81
C ASN A 262 21.62 -32.22 -16.82
N ILE A 263 21.89 -32.77 -15.64
CA ILE A 263 22.25 -34.19 -15.45
C ILE A 263 21.46 -34.69 -14.26
#